data_AF-A0A9P9DGL1-F1
#
_entry.id   AF-A0A9P9DGL1-F1
#
_cell.length_a   1.000
_cell.length_b   1.000
_cell.length_c   1.000
_cell.angle_alpha   90.00
_cell.angle_beta   90.00
_cell.angle_gamma   90.00
#
_symmetry.space_group_name_H-M   'P 1'
#
loop_
_entity.id
_entity.type
_entity.pdbx_description
1 polymer ?
#
loop_
_entity_poly.entity_id
_entity_poly.type
_entity_poly.pdbx_seq_one_letter_code
_entity_poly.pdbx_strand_id
1 'polypeptide(L)'
;MSDINGKAPVTNGANNDGPLIKVQPPRREDLQPSYARVIKPDDADEDDHGWYGSMMNSLGSCIGTLGAIPCCVVCPNPYRPVNQGNVGLITKFGRFSRAVDPGLVKVNPLSENLIQVDVKIQIVEVPKQVCMTKDNVSLNLTSVIYYRITSPHKAAFGISDIRRALVERTQTTLRHVIGARVLQDVIERREEIAQSIREIIEETAAGWGVDVESMLVKDIIFSDDLQESLSMAAQAKRTGEAKVIAARAEVESAKLMRQAADILSSAPAMQIRYLEAMQAMAKSANSKVIFLPAQNQTVQSQLAMADSAGEGPSSYGGGARKDPNVQEEYAQGIPGFQSAINSRVIENM
;
A
#
# COMPACT_ATOMS: atom_id res chain seq x y z
N MET A 1 -33.03 -36.78 -19.01
CA MET A 1 -32.75 -37.18 -20.41
C MET A 1 -31.52 -36.40 -20.85
N SER A 2 -30.28 -36.89 -20.67
CA SER A 2 -29.59 -37.95 -21.45
C SER A 2 -29.52 -37.54 -22.93
N ASP A 3 -28.37 -37.34 -23.57
CA ASP A 3 -27.20 -38.24 -23.70
C ASP A 3 -25.86 -37.44 -23.74
N ILE A 4 -24.78 -37.79 -23.03
CA ILE A 4 -23.78 -38.87 -23.23
C ILE A 4 -23.03 -38.75 -24.58
N ASN A 5 -21.76 -38.33 -24.59
CA ASN A 5 -20.57 -39.20 -24.54
C ASN A 5 -19.32 -38.54 -25.15
N GLY A 6 -18.18 -38.79 -24.49
CA GLY A 6 -16.85 -38.42 -24.97
C GLY A 6 -15.73 -38.92 -24.05
N LYS A 7 -15.83 -40.15 -23.53
CA LYS A 7 -14.69 -40.97 -23.05
C LYS A 7 -13.94 -41.49 -24.30
N ALA A 8 -12.63 -41.74 -24.37
CA ALA A 8 -11.41 -41.61 -23.55
C ALA A 8 -10.21 -41.81 -24.54
N PRO A 9 -8.93 -41.92 -24.13
CA PRO A 9 -8.51 -43.16 -23.49
C PRO A 9 -7.68 -42.94 -22.22
N VAL A 10 -7.93 -43.85 -21.28
CA VAL A 10 -7.08 -44.17 -20.15
C VAL A 10 -5.91 -44.96 -20.70
N THR A 11 -4.67 -44.56 -20.42
CA THR A 11 -3.50 -45.43 -20.53
C THR A 11 -2.76 -45.43 -19.20
N ASN A 12 -2.71 -46.59 -18.57
CA ASN A 12 -1.87 -46.88 -17.42
C ASN A 12 -0.42 -47.00 -17.88
N GLY A 13 0.51 -46.37 -17.17
CA GLY A 13 1.95 -46.54 -17.42
C GLY A 13 2.82 -45.66 -16.53
N ALA A 14 3.21 -46.22 -15.38
CA ALA A 14 4.45 -46.04 -14.63
C ALA A 14 5.12 -44.64 -14.52
N ASN A 15 5.30 -44.22 -13.25
CA ASN A 15 6.44 -43.49 -12.69
C ASN A 15 7.05 -42.34 -13.50
N ASN A 16 6.67 -41.11 -13.13
CA ASN A 16 7.65 -40.03 -12.96
C ASN A 16 7.01 -38.88 -12.15
N ASP A 17 7.25 -38.87 -10.84
CA ASP A 17 6.99 -37.71 -9.97
C ASP A 17 8.02 -36.61 -10.29
N GLY A 18 7.80 -35.90 -11.39
CA GLY A 18 8.25 -34.52 -11.53
C GLY A 18 7.11 -33.59 -11.10
N PRO A 19 7.37 -32.40 -10.54
CA PRO A 19 6.30 -31.45 -10.28
C PRO A 19 5.66 -31.11 -11.63
N LEU A 20 4.47 -31.65 -11.88
CA LEU A 20 3.66 -31.32 -13.04
C LEU A 20 3.38 -29.82 -13.00
N ILE A 21 4.20 -29.05 -13.71
CA ILE A 21 3.91 -27.66 -14.04
C ILE A 21 2.67 -27.74 -14.94
N LYS A 22 1.49 -27.61 -14.33
CA LYS A 22 0.22 -27.50 -15.04
C LYS A 22 0.22 -26.15 -15.76
N VAL A 23 0.82 -26.13 -16.95
CA VAL A 23 0.69 -25.01 -17.89
C VAL A 23 -0.78 -24.99 -18.31
N GLN A 24 -1.56 -24.10 -17.70
CA GLN A 24 -2.94 -23.88 -18.14
C GLN A 24 -2.89 -23.36 -19.58
N PRO A 25 -3.66 -23.94 -20.51
CA PRO A 25 -3.71 -23.42 -21.87
C PRO A 25 -4.22 -21.97 -21.83
N PRO A 26 -3.69 -21.07 -22.66
CA PRO A 26 -4.09 -19.67 -22.66
C PRO A 26 -5.58 -19.58 -22.96
N ARG A 27 -6.34 -18.89 -22.09
CA ARG A 27 -7.75 -18.66 -22.33
C ARG A 27 -7.90 -17.57 -23.38
N ARG A 28 -9.03 -17.53 -24.08
CA ARG A 28 -9.30 -16.51 -25.10
C ARG A 28 -9.27 -15.08 -24.54
N GLU A 29 -9.54 -14.92 -23.25
CA GLU A 29 -9.45 -13.66 -22.50
C GLU A 29 -8.01 -13.22 -22.19
N ASP A 30 -7.06 -14.16 -22.15
CA ASP A 30 -5.64 -13.88 -21.92
C ASP A 30 -4.90 -13.52 -23.24
N LEU A 31 -5.59 -13.65 -24.38
CA LEU A 31 -5.06 -13.27 -25.70
C LEU A 31 -5.18 -11.75 -25.90
N GLN A 32 -4.19 -11.19 -26.59
CA GLN A 32 -4.19 -9.77 -26.96
C GLN A 32 -5.49 -9.43 -27.71
N PRO A 33 -6.23 -8.38 -27.28
CA PRO A 33 -7.42 -7.94 -28.01
C PRO A 33 -7.01 -7.52 -29.42
N SER A 34 -7.82 -7.90 -30.41
CA SER A 34 -7.60 -7.51 -31.80
C SER A 34 -7.73 -6.00 -31.93
N TYR A 35 -6.69 -5.36 -32.46
CA TYR A 35 -6.65 -3.94 -32.79
C TYR A 35 -6.82 -3.71 -34.29
N ALA A 36 -7.03 -4.78 -35.07
CA ALA A 36 -7.21 -4.70 -36.50
C ALA A 36 -8.45 -3.86 -36.86
N ARG A 37 -8.20 -2.66 -37.39
CA ARG A 37 -9.24 -1.80 -37.94
C ARG A 37 -8.72 -1.21 -39.23
N VAL A 38 -9.43 -1.49 -40.31
CA VAL A 38 -9.27 -0.81 -41.59
C VAL A 38 -10.16 0.43 -41.52
N ILE A 39 -9.57 1.61 -41.68
CA ILE A 39 -10.38 2.81 -41.91
C ILE A 39 -10.98 2.62 -43.30
N LYS A 40 -12.31 2.51 -43.38
CA LYS A 40 -12.99 2.66 -44.68
C LYS A 40 -12.70 4.10 -45.11
N PRO A 41 -12.09 4.34 -46.28
CA PRO A 41 -12.05 5.69 -46.81
C PRO A 41 -13.50 6.17 -46.85
N ASP A 42 -13.77 7.35 -46.29
CA ASP A 42 -15.07 7.98 -46.53
C ASP A 42 -15.21 8.15 -48.05
N ASP A 43 -16.42 8.04 -48.60
CA ASP A 43 -16.68 7.96 -50.05
C ASP A 43 -16.16 9.18 -50.87
N ALA A 44 -15.55 10.18 -50.21
CA ALA A 44 -14.85 11.32 -50.82
C ALA A 44 -13.32 11.13 -50.98
N ASP A 45 -12.72 10.11 -50.36
CA ASP A 45 -11.27 9.84 -50.36
C ASP A 45 -10.86 8.69 -51.30
N GLU A 46 -11.81 8.03 -51.99
CA GLU A 46 -11.52 6.99 -52.97
C GLU A 46 -10.73 7.51 -54.19
N ASP A 47 -10.80 8.82 -54.48
CA ASP A 47 -10.30 9.41 -55.72
C ASP A 47 -9.00 10.23 -55.60
N ASP A 48 -8.45 10.48 -54.40
CA ASP A 48 -7.33 11.43 -54.21
C ASP A 48 -5.93 10.76 -54.22
N HIS A 49 -5.80 9.65 -54.92
CA HIS A 49 -4.52 9.18 -55.41
C HIS A 49 -4.42 9.55 -56.88
N GLY A 50 -3.88 10.72 -57.19
CA GLY A 50 -3.53 11.10 -58.56
C GLY A 50 -2.81 9.95 -59.27
N TRP A 51 -2.92 9.85 -60.61
CA TRP A 51 -2.40 8.74 -61.44
C TRP A 51 -1.11 8.09 -60.91
N TYR A 52 -0.14 8.92 -60.48
CA TYR A 52 1.13 8.47 -59.91
C TYR A 52 1.00 7.59 -58.66
N GLY A 53 0.11 7.92 -57.71
CA GLY A 53 -0.13 7.13 -56.50
C GLY A 53 -0.71 5.75 -56.81
N SER A 54 -1.66 5.68 -57.76
CA SER A 54 -2.24 4.40 -58.22
C SER A 54 -1.20 3.56 -58.98
N MET A 55 -0.39 4.20 -59.83
CA MET A 55 0.72 3.57 -60.54
C MET A 55 1.78 3.01 -59.57
N MET A 56 2.21 3.80 -58.57
CA MET A 56 3.20 3.37 -57.57
C MET A 56 2.67 2.25 -56.68
N ASN A 57 1.38 2.28 -56.31
CA ASN A 57 0.77 1.19 -55.57
C ASN A 57 0.72 -0.10 -56.40
N SER A 58 0.34 -0.01 -57.68
CA SER A 58 0.29 -1.15 -58.61
C SER A 58 1.69 -1.73 -58.86
N LEU A 59 2.67 -0.88 -59.12
CA LEU A 59 4.07 -1.27 -59.29
C LEU A 59 4.61 -1.94 -58.02
N GLY A 60 4.29 -1.39 -56.85
CA GLY A 60 4.64 -1.96 -55.57
C GLY A 60 3.99 -3.32 -55.28
N SER A 61 2.73 -3.51 -55.69
CA SER A 61 2.07 -4.81 -55.61
C SER A 61 2.72 -5.83 -56.53
N CYS A 62 3.06 -5.46 -57.78
CA CYS A 62 3.76 -6.33 -58.73
C CYS A 62 5.13 -6.75 -58.19
N ILE A 63 5.94 -5.80 -57.72
CA ILE A 63 7.25 -6.06 -57.14
C ILE A 63 7.14 -6.92 -55.88
N GLY A 64 6.16 -6.63 -55.00
CA GLY A 64 5.89 -7.44 -53.83
C GLY A 64 5.50 -8.88 -54.19
N THR A 65 4.63 -9.09 -55.18
CA THR A 65 4.25 -10.45 -55.62
C THR A 65 5.41 -11.21 -56.26
N LEU A 66 6.31 -10.53 -56.98
CA LEU A 66 7.52 -11.13 -57.53
C LEU A 66 8.52 -11.49 -56.42
N GLY A 67 8.67 -10.64 -55.40
CA GLY A 67 9.53 -10.89 -54.23
C GLY A 67 9.01 -11.97 -53.28
N ALA A 68 7.75 -12.39 -53.40
CA ALA A 68 7.24 -13.56 -52.68
C ALA A 68 7.72 -14.89 -53.29
N ILE A 69 8.22 -14.88 -54.53
CA ILE A 69 8.76 -16.05 -55.22
C ILE A 69 10.24 -16.21 -54.82
N PRO A 70 10.65 -17.34 -54.21
CA PRO A 70 12.02 -17.53 -53.68
C PRO A 70 13.17 -17.36 -54.68
N CYS A 71 12.91 -17.37 -56.00
CA CYS A 71 13.95 -17.23 -57.02
C CYS A 71 14.21 -15.78 -57.48
N CYS A 72 13.38 -14.80 -57.07
CA CYS A 72 13.55 -13.41 -57.48
C CYS A 72 14.37 -12.64 -56.44
N VAL A 73 15.70 -12.72 -56.52
CA VAL A 73 16.65 -12.08 -55.57
C VAL A 73 16.57 -10.55 -55.56
N VAL A 74 16.03 -9.93 -56.62
CA VAL A 74 16.05 -8.48 -56.81
C VAL A 74 14.89 -7.76 -56.11
N CYS A 75 13.80 -8.45 -55.77
CA CYS A 75 12.60 -7.83 -55.20
C CYS A 75 12.52 -7.98 -53.67
N PRO A 76 12.23 -6.91 -52.91
CA PRO A 76 12.05 -7.00 -51.47
C PRO A 76 10.79 -7.80 -51.10
N ASN A 77 10.89 -8.63 -50.05
CA ASN A 77 9.78 -9.43 -49.53
C ASN A 77 8.65 -8.53 -48.99
N PRO A 78 7.40 -8.66 -49.46
CA PRO A 78 6.27 -7.87 -48.96
C PRO A 78 5.78 -8.32 -47.57
N TYR A 79 6.16 -9.51 -47.11
CA TYR A 79 5.70 -10.04 -45.83
C TYR A 79 6.62 -9.56 -44.71
N ARG A 80 6.06 -8.77 -43.78
CA ARG A 80 6.76 -8.34 -42.57
C ARG A 80 6.13 -8.96 -41.33
N PRO A 81 6.92 -9.55 -40.43
CA PRO A 81 6.40 -10.10 -39.18
C PRO A 81 6.10 -8.98 -38.18
N VAL A 82 4.93 -9.06 -37.54
CA VAL A 82 4.55 -8.27 -36.37
C VAL A 82 4.58 -9.20 -35.17
N ASN A 83 5.39 -8.88 -34.16
CA ASN A 83 5.55 -9.70 -32.97
C ASN A 83 4.31 -9.65 -32.07
N GLN A 84 4.03 -10.75 -31.36
CA GLN A 84 2.98 -10.78 -30.33
C GLN A 84 3.25 -9.71 -29.25
N GLY A 85 2.20 -9.01 -28.82
CA GLY A 85 2.31 -7.88 -27.90
C GLY A 85 2.60 -6.55 -28.57
N ASN A 86 2.83 -6.54 -29.90
CA ASN A 86 2.90 -5.34 -30.71
C ASN A 86 1.68 -5.26 -31.63
N VAL A 87 1.31 -4.05 -32.03
CA VAL A 87 0.33 -3.77 -33.08
C VAL A 87 1.05 -3.10 -34.22
N GLY A 88 0.82 -3.59 -35.45
CA GLY A 88 1.33 -2.95 -36.64
C GLY A 88 0.41 -1.81 -37.09
N LEU A 89 0.97 -0.64 -37.33
CA LEU A 89 0.28 0.49 -37.95
C LEU A 89 0.85 0.68 -39.34
N ILE A 90 -0.02 0.60 -40.34
CA ILE A 90 0.37 0.73 -41.73
C ILE A 90 -0.02 2.13 -42.20
N THR A 91 0.98 2.86 -42.68
CA THR A 91 0.81 4.14 -43.35
C THR A 91 1.01 3.95 -44.83
N LYS A 92 0.18 4.60 -45.65
CA LYS A 92 0.27 4.58 -47.11
C LYS A 92 0.55 6.01 -47.57
N PHE A 93 1.68 6.22 -48.24
CA PHE A 93 2.14 7.56 -48.67
C PHE A 93 2.08 8.63 -47.55
N GLY A 94 2.36 8.23 -46.30
CA GLY A 94 2.33 9.12 -45.13
C GLY A 94 0.97 9.30 -44.44
N ARG A 95 -0.13 8.81 -45.02
CA ARG A 95 -1.45 8.77 -44.35
C ARG A 95 -1.64 7.44 -43.61
N PHE A 96 -2.29 7.45 -42.45
CA PHE A 96 -2.65 6.22 -41.75
C PHE A 96 -3.73 5.46 -42.53
N SER A 97 -3.55 4.15 -42.74
CA SER A 97 -4.45 3.32 -43.55
C SER A 97 -5.17 2.26 -42.72
N ARG A 98 -4.40 1.43 -42.00
CA ARG A 98 -4.96 0.35 -41.18
C ARG A 98 -4.07 -0.02 -40.01
N ALA A 99 -4.69 -0.50 -38.94
CA ALA A 99 -4.01 -1.24 -37.87
C ALA A 99 -4.11 -2.74 -38.16
N VAL A 100 -3.06 -3.49 -37.82
CA VAL A 100 -2.95 -4.94 -38.05
C VAL A 100 -2.52 -5.65 -36.79
N ASP A 101 -3.12 -6.83 -36.58
CA ASP A 101 -2.80 -7.71 -35.46
C ASP A 101 -1.43 -8.41 -35.64
N PRO A 102 -0.87 -8.99 -34.57
CA PRO A 102 0.34 -9.79 -34.64
C PRO A 102 0.25 -10.92 -35.66
N GLY A 103 1.36 -11.17 -36.36
CA GLY A 103 1.44 -12.19 -37.39
C GLY A 103 2.20 -11.72 -38.62
N LEU A 104 2.14 -12.53 -39.68
CA LEU A 104 2.78 -12.21 -40.94
C LEU A 104 1.84 -11.33 -41.78
N VAL A 105 2.20 -10.06 -41.94
CA VAL A 105 1.36 -9.08 -42.63
C VAL A 105 1.97 -8.70 -43.97
N LYS A 106 1.14 -8.70 -45.02
CA LYS A 106 1.51 -8.17 -46.33
C LYS A 106 1.55 -6.65 -46.26
N VAL A 107 2.71 -6.08 -46.59
CA VAL A 107 2.99 -4.65 -46.66
C VAL A 107 3.55 -4.36 -48.05
N ASN A 108 3.00 -3.37 -48.74
CA ASN A 108 3.52 -2.97 -50.04
C ASN A 108 4.87 -2.24 -49.87
N PRO A 109 5.99 -2.77 -50.37
CA PRO A 109 7.33 -2.24 -50.09
C PRO A 109 7.57 -0.81 -50.63
N LEU A 110 6.78 -0.35 -51.60
CA LEU A 110 6.96 0.95 -52.25
C LEU A 110 6.01 2.04 -51.73
N SER A 111 4.78 1.69 -51.37
CA SER A 111 3.76 2.65 -50.97
C SER A 111 3.45 2.64 -49.47
N GLU A 112 3.72 1.53 -48.78
CA GLU A 112 3.33 1.32 -47.40
C GLU A 112 4.54 1.23 -46.45
N ASN A 113 4.40 1.84 -45.26
CA ASN A 113 5.35 1.72 -44.17
C ASN A 113 4.67 1.13 -42.94
N LEU A 114 5.33 0.13 -42.33
CA LEU A 114 4.88 -0.54 -41.11
C LEU A 114 5.61 0.06 -39.89
N ILE A 115 4.84 0.63 -38.97
CA ILE A 115 5.30 1.06 -37.65
C ILE A 115 4.79 0.06 -36.62
N GLN A 116 5.64 -0.46 -35.74
CA GLN A 116 5.20 -1.37 -34.68
C GLN A 116 5.11 -0.61 -33.36
N VAL A 117 3.95 -0.71 -32.70
CA VAL A 117 3.71 -0.11 -31.38
C VAL A 117 3.51 -1.22 -30.37
N ASP A 118 4.27 -1.19 -29.28
CA ASP A 118 4.17 -2.16 -28.20
C ASP A 118 2.98 -1.79 -27.29
N VAL A 119 2.04 -2.74 -27.10
CA VAL A 119 0.84 -2.56 -26.27
C VAL A 119 0.97 -3.23 -24.90
N LYS A 120 2.12 -3.86 -24.61
CA LYS A 120 2.39 -4.43 -23.29
C LYS A 120 2.51 -3.34 -22.23
N ILE A 121 2.39 -3.75 -20.97
CA ILE A 121 2.68 -2.88 -19.84
C ILE A 121 4.16 -2.53 -19.87
N GLN A 122 4.44 -1.23 -19.93
CA GLN A 122 5.76 -0.65 -19.95
C GLN A 122 6.01 0.12 -18.66
N ILE A 123 7.28 0.16 -18.29
CA ILE A 123 7.75 0.83 -17.09
C ILE A 123 8.58 2.05 -17.51
N VAL A 124 8.26 3.19 -16.90
CA VAL A 124 9.02 4.43 -17.02
C VAL A 124 9.37 4.95 -15.65
N GLU A 125 10.67 5.08 -15.40
CA GLU A 125 11.18 5.71 -14.20
C GLU A 125 11.17 7.23 -14.36
N VAL A 126 10.63 7.92 -13.37
CA VAL A 126 10.68 9.38 -13.27
C VAL A 126 11.96 9.73 -12.51
N PRO A 127 12.85 10.55 -13.09
CA PRO A 127 14.11 10.89 -12.45
C PRO A 127 13.86 11.69 -11.16
N LYS A 128 14.87 11.69 -10.28
CA LYS A 128 14.85 12.38 -8.99
C LYS A 128 14.37 13.83 -9.14
N GLN A 129 13.31 14.18 -8.41
CA GLN A 129 12.74 15.52 -8.40
C GLN A 129 12.83 16.17 -7.03
N VAL A 130 13.20 17.44 -7.02
CA VAL A 130 13.18 18.29 -5.83
C VAL A 130 11.77 18.88 -5.70
N CYS A 131 11.09 18.55 -4.60
CA CYS A 131 9.77 19.08 -4.28
C CYS A 131 9.80 19.74 -2.90
N MET A 132 8.99 20.78 -2.74
CA MET A 132 8.72 21.39 -1.44
C MET A 132 7.30 21.02 -1.02
N THR A 133 7.14 20.64 0.24
CA THR A 133 5.83 20.37 0.87
C THR A 133 5.18 21.66 1.36
N LYS A 134 3.91 21.57 1.78
CA LYS A 134 3.16 22.68 2.36
C LYS A 134 3.85 23.31 3.59
N ASP A 135 4.65 22.52 4.32
CA ASP A 135 5.37 22.97 5.51
C ASP A 135 6.77 23.52 5.19
N ASN A 136 7.03 23.87 3.93
CA ASN A 136 8.32 24.37 3.42
C ASN A 136 9.50 23.40 3.60
N VAL A 137 9.24 22.10 3.73
CA VAL A 137 10.31 21.09 3.74
C VAL A 137 10.63 20.67 2.32
N SER A 138 11.90 20.82 1.94
CA SER A 138 12.45 20.30 0.68
C SER A 138 12.80 18.82 0.81
N LEU A 139 12.33 18.01 -0.14
CA LEU A 139 12.62 16.60 -0.21
C LEU A 139 12.79 16.15 -1.65
N ASN A 140 13.54 15.06 -1.84
CA ASN A 140 13.77 14.49 -3.15
C ASN A 140 12.97 13.21 -3.33
N LEU A 141 12.29 13.09 -4.46
CA LEU A 141 11.43 11.95 -4.76
C LEU A 141 11.82 11.28 -6.07
N THR A 142 11.75 9.96 -6.05
CA THR A 142 11.81 9.12 -7.25
C THR A 142 10.51 8.34 -7.35
N SER A 143 9.99 8.16 -8.56
CA SER A 143 8.75 7.41 -8.78
C SER A 143 8.81 6.63 -10.09
N VAL A 144 7.89 5.68 -10.23
CA VAL A 144 7.81 4.80 -11.40
C VAL A 144 6.36 4.73 -11.85
N ILE A 145 6.15 4.70 -13.16
CA ILE A 145 4.84 4.65 -13.79
C ILE A 145 4.74 3.36 -14.60
N TYR A 146 3.64 2.64 -14.40
CA TYR A 146 3.23 1.52 -15.22
C TYR A 146 2.10 1.98 -16.13
N TYR A 147 2.34 1.90 -17.44
CA TYR A 147 1.34 2.27 -18.44
C TYR A 147 1.32 1.26 -19.57
N ARG A 148 0.20 1.22 -20.29
CA ARG A 148 0.05 0.45 -21.51
C ARG A 148 -0.61 1.30 -22.58
N ILE A 149 -0.39 0.94 -23.84
CA ILE A 149 -1.01 1.64 -24.97
C ILE A 149 -2.35 0.96 -25.30
N THR A 150 -3.44 1.68 -25.07
CA THR A 150 -4.81 1.20 -25.37
C THR A 150 -5.25 1.58 -26.78
N SER A 151 -4.73 2.69 -27.33
CA SER A 151 -5.05 3.15 -28.69
C SER A 151 -3.77 3.41 -29.48
N PRO A 152 -3.22 2.40 -30.19
CA PRO A 152 -1.92 2.51 -30.85
C PRO A 152 -1.88 3.60 -31.93
N HIS A 153 -2.98 3.83 -32.65
CA HIS A 153 -3.11 4.93 -33.60
C HIS A 153 -2.88 6.30 -32.95
N LYS A 154 -3.56 6.59 -31.82
CA LYS A 154 -3.43 7.88 -31.12
C LYS A 154 -2.03 8.03 -30.53
N ALA A 155 -1.49 6.93 -30.01
CA ALA A 155 -0.17 6.91 -29.41
C ALA A 155 0.95 7.18 -30.43
N ALA A 156 0.86 6.62 -31.64
CA ALA A 156 1.89 6.77 -32.66
C ALA A 156 1.87 8.14 -33.37
N PHE A 157 0.70 8.74 -33.58
CA PHE A 157 0.56 9.98 -34.36
C PHE A 157 0.20 11.21 -33.52
N GLY A 158 -0.26 11.03 -32.29
CA GLY A 158 -0.65 12.13 -31.40
C GLY A 158 0.52 12.80 -30.69
N ILE A 159 1.60 12.05 -30.42
CA ILE A 159 2.77 12.57 -29.71
C ILE A 159 4.07 11.94 -30.21
N SER A 160 5.15 12.72 -30.28
CA SER A 160 6.43 12.22 -30.81
C SER A 160 7.12 11.23 -29.87
N ASP A 161 7.09 11.50 -28.55
CA ASP A 161 7.69 10.63 -27.52
C ASP A 161 6.78 10.57 -26.29
N ILE A 162 6.04 9.46 -26.20
CA ILE A 162 5.11 9.18 -25.10
C ILE A 162 5.84 9.10 -23.76
N ARG A 163 7.02 8.45 -23.74
CA ARG A 163 7.78 8.21 -22.52
C ARG A 163 8.22 9.54 -21.93
N ARG A 164 8.80 10.40 -22.76
CA ARG A 164 9.24 11.73 -22.32
C ARG A 164 8.08 12.60 -21.85
N ALA A 165 6.98 12.61 -22.60
CA ALA A 165 5.80 13.40 -22.24
C ALA A 165 5.17 12.96 -20.91
N LEU A 166 5.09 11.64 -20.66
CA LEU A 166 4.63 11.09 -19.38
C LEU A 166 5.56 11.51 -18.23
N VAL A 167 6.88 11.46 -18.42
CA VAL A 167 7.84 11.90 -17.40
C VAL A 167 7.63 13.38 -17.08
N GLU A 168 7.60 14.25 -18.09
CA GLU A 168 7.44 15.70 -17.89
C GLU A 168 6.10 16.05 -17.22
N ARG A 169 5.01 15.40 -17.64
CA ARG A 169 3.68 15.56 -17.03
C ARG A 169 3.68 15.11 -15.57
N THR A 170 4.32 13.98 -15.27
CA THR A 170 4.39 13.42 -13.92
C THR A 170 5.24 14.28 -12.99
N GLN A 171 6.36 14.82 -13.47
CA GLN A 171 7.19 15.74 -12.68
C GLN A 171 6.41 16.99 -12.25
N THR A 172 5.63 17.55 -13.17
CA THR A 172 4.79 18.72 -12.89
C THR A 172 3.69 18.38 -11.88
N THR A 173 3.04 17.22 -12.06
CA THR A 173 1.95 16.76 -11.19
C THR A 173 2.45 16.41 -9.78
N LEU A 174 3.60 15.74 -9.68
CA LEU A 174 4.28 15.47 -8.40
C LEU A 174 4.50 16.78 -7.64
N ARG A 175 5.13 17.77 -8.27
CA ARG A 175 5.40 19.07 -7.62
C ARG A 175 4.12 19.74 -7.13
N HIS A 176 3.06 19.70 -7.94
CA HIS A 176 1.78 20.29 -7.59
C HIS A 176 1.10 19.59 -6.40
N VAL A 177 0.97 18.27 -6.45
CA VAL A 177 0.27 17.50 -5.40
C VAL A 177 1.05 17.52 -4.09
N ILE A 178 2.38 17.38 -4.13
CA ILE A 178 3.22 17.39 -2.93
C ILE A 178 3.27 18.78 -2.29
N GLY A 179 3.26 19.84 -3.09
CA GLY A 179 3.18 21.21 -2.58
C GLY A 179 1.89 21.50 -1.80
N ALA A 180 0.81 20.78 -2.10
CA ALA A 180 -0.46 20.91 -1.39
C ALA A 180 -0.57 20.05 -0.12
N ARG A 181 0.40 19.16 0.16
CA ARG A 181 0.37 18.19 1.27
C ARG A 181 1.45 18.49 2.31
N VAL A 182 1.13 18.12 3.56
CA VAL A 182 2.05 18.19 4.72
C VAL A 182 3.06 17.06 4.60
N LEU A 183 4.29 17.26 5.10
CA LEU A 183 5.35 16.26 5.03
C LEU A 183 4.93 14.90 5.62
N GLN A 184 4.25 14.92 6.77
CA GLN A 184 3.80 13.71 7.45
C GLN A 184 2.81 12.91 6.59
N ASP A 185 1.90 13.59 5.89
CA ASP A 185 0.94 12.93 4.98
C ASP A 185 1.67 12.26 3.81
N VAL A 186 2.74 12.87 3.29
CA VAL A 186 3.56 12.30 2.20
C VAL A 186 4.24 11.00 2.63
N ILE A 187 4.59 10.87 3.91
CA ILE A 187 5.23 9.67 4.47
C ILE A 187 4.19 8.60 4.82
N GLU A 188 3.13 8.96 5.54
CA GLU A 188 2.13 8.01 6.05
C GLU A 188 1.14 7.55 4.97
N ARG A 189 0.73 8.45 4.07
CA ARG A 189 -0.33 8.23 3.07
C ARG A 189 0.21 8.23 1.64
N ARG A 190 1.39 7.65 1.44
CA ARG A 190 2.06 7.61 0.13
C ARG A 190 1.19 6.97 -0.97
N GLU A 191 0.38 5.98 -0.63
CA GLU A 191 -0.48 5.26 -1.58
C GLU A 191 -1.66 6.14 -2.05
N GLU A 192 -2.29 6.86 -1.11
CA GLU A 192 -3.37 7.81 -1.41
C GLU A 192 -2.87 8.94 -2.33
N ILE A 193 -1.65 9.41 -2.08
CA ILE A 193 -1.00 10.43 -2.91
C ILE A 193 -0.65 9.88 -4.30
N ALA A 194 -0.10 8.66 -4.37
CA ALA A 194 0.22 8.02 -5.64
C ALA A 194 -1.03 7.83 -6.51
N GLN A 195 -2.14 7.41 -5.91
CA GLN A 195 -3.43 7.28 -6.58
C GLN A 195 -3.97 8.64 -7.05
N SER A 196 -3.90 9.68 -6.22
CA SER A 196 -4.31 11.04 -6.59
C SER A 196 -3.49 11.58 -7.78
N ILE A 197 -2.18 11.31 -7.81
CA ILE A 197 -1.31 11.74 -8.91
C ILE A 197 -1.63 10.95 -10.18
N ARG A 198 -1.86 9.63 -10.07
CA ARG A 198 -2.28 8.78 -11.18
C ARG A 198 -3.52 9.33 -11.86
N GLU A 199 -4.56 9.67 -11.10
CA GLU A 199 -5.82 10.19 -11.64
C GLU A 199 -5.63 11.47 -12.49
N ILE A 200 -4.78 12.39 -12.02
CA ILE A 200 -4.48 13.64 -12.74
C ILE A 200 -3.68 13.38 -14.03
N ILE A 201 -2.78 12.39 -14.01
CA ILE A 201 -2.00 12.01 -15.19
C ILE A 201 -2.88 11.26 -16.20
N GLU A 202 -3.76 10.38 -15.73
CA GLU A 202 -4.64 9.53 -16.54
C GLU A 202 -5.55 10.38 -17.45
N GLU A 203 -6.12 11.47 -16.93
CA GLU A 203 -6.93 12.41 -17.72
C GLU A 203 -6.18 12.92 -18.97
N THR A 204 -4.89 13.26 -18.81
CA THR A 204 -4.05 13.75 -19.90
C THR A 204 -3.58 12.61 -20.81
N ALA A 205 -3.18 11.49 -20.21
CA ALA A 205 -2.65 10.31 -20.91
C ALA A 205 -3.70 9.64 -21.81
N ALA A 206 -4.97 9.67 -21.40
CA ALA A 206 -6.10 9.19 -22.20
C ALA A 206 -6.21 9.91 -23.55
N GLY A 207 -5.87 11.21 -23.60
CA GLY A 207 -5.79 11.99 -24.84
C GLY A 207 -4.78 11.43 -25.84
N TRP A 208 -3.67 10.88 -25.35
CA TRP A 208 -2.62 10.24 -26.15
C TRP A 208 -2.91 8.76 -26.47
N GLY A 209 -4.00 8.19 -25.94
CA GLY A 209 -4.32 6.78 -26.11
C GLY A 209 -3.50 5.85 -25.19
N VAL A 210 -3.01 6.39 -24.08
CA VAL A 210 -2.23 5.68 -23.06
C VAL A 210 -3.07 5.52 -21.80
N ASP A 211 -3.08 4.30 -21.28
CA ASP A 211 -3.76 3.93 -20.04
C ASP A 211 -2.70 3.75 -18.94
N VAL A 212 -2.87 4.47 -17.83
CA VAL A 212 -1.93 4.44 -16.69
C VAL A 212 -2.49 3.47 -15.65
N GLU A 213 -1.88 2.29 -15.58
CA GLU A 213 -2.32 1.22 -14.70
C GLU A 213 -2.03 1.56 -13.22
N SER A 214 -0.81 2.01 -12.94
CA SER A 214 -0.42 2.40 -11.58
C SER A 214 0.78 3.34 -11.58
N MET A 215 0.89 4.10 -10.50
CA MET A 215 2.07 4.90 -10.18
C MET A 215 2.54 4.53 -8.78
N LEU A 216 3.85 4.35 -8.61
CA LEU A 216 4.47 4.03 -7.33
C LEU A 216 5.51 5.08 -6.95
N VAL A 217 5.48 5.52 -5.70
CA VAL A 217 6.54 6.34 -5.11
C VAL A 217 7.66 5.39 -4.65
N LYS A 218 8.85 5.50 -5.24
CA LYS A 218 9.98 4.60 -5.01
C LYS A 218 10.74 4.99 -3.75
N ASP A 219 11.34 6.18 -3.76
CA ASP A 219 12.20 6.66 -2.69
C ASP A 219 11.86 8.11 -2.32
N ILE A 220 11.95 8.40 -1.02
CA ILE A 220 11.84 9.75 -0.45
C ILE A 220 13.12 10.04 0.34
N ILE A 221 13.90 11.01 -0.11
CA ILE A 221 15.20 11.35 0.48
C ILE A 221 15.15 12.78 1.03
N PHE A 222 15.48 12.90 2.31
CA PHE A 222 15.52 14.16 3.06
C PHE A 222 16.96 14.69 3.19
N SER A 223 17.13 15.91 3.71
CA SER A 223 18.44 16.35 4.20
C SER A 223 18.80 15.60 5.50
N ASP A 224 20.09 15.41 5.74
CA ASP A 224 20.60 14.66 6.90
C ASP A 224 20.11 15.27 8.23
N ASP A 225 20.22 16.60 8.37
CA ASP A 225 19.75 17.36 9.54
C ASP A 225 18.25 17.13 9.86
N LEU A 226 17.42 17.05 8.81
CA LEU A 226 15.98 16.85 8.97
C LEU A 226 15.66 15.40 9.32
N GLN A 227 16.40 14.45 8.75
CA GLN A 227 16.27 13.04 9.07
C GLN A 227 16.62 12.76 10.53
N GLU A 228 17.70 13.38 11.04
CA GLU A 228 18.07 13.29 12.45
C GLU A 228 16.98 13.90 13.35
N SER A 229 16.52 15.11 13.04
CA SER A 229 15.47 15.80 13.79
C SER A 229 14.16 15.00 13.85
N LEU A 230 13.73 14.42 12.71
CA LEU A 230 12.56 13.54 12.64
C LEU A 230 12.75 12.26 13.45
N SER A 231 13.94 11.66 13.39
CA SER A 231 14.28 10.46 14.16
C SER A 231 14.18 10.73 15.67
N MET A 232 14.76 11.85 16.13
CA MET A 232 14.66 12.29 17.53
C MET A 232 13.22 12.57 17.95
N ALA A 233 12.45 13.29 17.13
CA ALA A 233 11.05 13.58 17.40
C ALA A 233 10.19 12.30 17.46
N ALA A 234 10.41 11.37 16.53
CA ALA A 234 9.71 10.08 16.50
C ALA A 234 10.07 9.21 17.71
N GLN A 235 11.34 9.21 18.14
CA GLN A 235 11.78 8.49 19.33
C GLN A 235 11.14 9.10 20.60
N ALA A 236 11.14 10.43 20.73
CA ALA A 236 10.50 11.12 21.84
C ALA A 236 9.00 10.82 21.91
N LYS A 237 8.29 10.85 20.78
CA LYS A 237 6.87 10.47 20.68
C LYS A 237 6.66 9.02 21.11
N ARG A 238 7.43 8.07 20.57
CA ARG A 238 7.32 6.65 20.94
C ARG A 238 7.60 6.40 22.42
N THR A 239 8.62 7.05 22.99
CA THR A 239 8.92 6.93 24.44
C THR A 239 7.80 7.54 25.29
N GLY A 240 7.22 8.67 24.87
CA GLY A 240 6.07 9.28 25.53
C GLY A 240 4.84 8.37 25.49
N GLU A 241 4.50 7.85 24.32
CA GLU A 241 3.38 6.91 24.13
C GLU A 241 3.58 5.63 24.95
N ALA A 242 4.78 5.06 24.95
CA ALA A 242 5.11 3.88 25.75
C ALA A 242 4.91 4.13 27.25
N LYS A 243 5.30 5.31 27.77
CA LYS A 243 5.07 5.68 29.18
C LYS A 243 3.59 5.82 29.52
N VAL A 244 2.79 6.41 28.63
CA VAL A 244 1.34 6.54 28.83
C VAL A 244 0.67 5.16 28.81
N ILE A 245 1.06 4.29 27.89
CA ILE A 245 0.56 2.91 27.82
C ILE A 245 0.94 2.14 29.09
N ALA A 246 2.19 2.25 29.56
CA ALA A 246 2.64 1.61 30.79
C ALA A 246 1.86 2.10 32.01
N ALA A 247 1.69 3.42 32.18
CA ALA A 247 0.92 3.97 33.29
C ALA A 247 -0.55 3.53 33.26
N ARG A 248 -1.17 3.46 32.07
CA ARG A 248 -2.54 2.93 31.92
C ARG A 248 -2.61 1.45 32.27
N ALA A 249 -1.65 0.66 31.81
CA ALA A 249 -1.55 -0.77 32.11
C ALA A 249 -1.33 -1.02 33.62
N GLU A 250 -0.53 -0.19 34.30
CA GLU A 250 -0.34 -0.26 35.76
C GLU A 250 -1.65 0.03 36.51
N VAL A 251 -2.39 1.06 36.12
CA VAL A 251 -3.69 1.39 36.72
C VAL A 251 -4.71 0.28 36.48
N GLU A 252 -4.77 -0.26 35.27
CA GLU A 252 -5.65 -1.38 34.94
C GLU A 252 -5.29 -2.65 35.71
N SER A 253 -3.99 -2.98 35.78
CA SER A 253 -3.47 -4.08 36.59
C SER A 253 -3.83 -3.93 38.06
N ALA A 254 -3.65 -2.73 38.64
CA ALA A 254 -4.00 -2.45 40.03
C ALA A 254 -5.51 -2.62 40.30
N LYS A 255 -6.38 -2.21 39.36
CA LYS A 255 -7.83 -2.43 39.46
C LYS A 255 -8.19 -3.91 39.45
N LEU A 256 -7.61 -4.68 38.53
CA LEU A 256 -7.83 -6.13 38.44
C LEU A 256 -7.32 -6.84 39.70
N MET A 257 -6.16 -6.44 40.23
CA MET A 257 -5.62 -7.00 41.48
C MET A 257 -6.52 -6.70 42.68
N ARG A 258 -7.10 -5.49 42.75
CA ARG A 258 -8.08 -5.16 43.80
C ARG A 258 -9.34 -6.00 43.70
N GLN A 259 -9.91 -6.12 42.50
CA GLN A 259 -11.08 -6.98 42.28
C GLN A 259 -10.78 -8.44 42.65
N ALA A 260 -9.60 -8.95 42.29
CA ALA A 260 -9.16 -10.28 42.68
C ALA A 260 -9.04 -10.39 44.22
N ALA A 261 -8.47 -9.39 44.90
CA ALA A 261 -8.38 -9.37 46.36
C ALA A 261 -9.77 -9.37 47.04
N ASP A 262 -10.73 -8.58 46.52
CA ASP A 262 -12.10 -8.54 47.03
C ASP A 262 -12.80 -9.89 46.88
N ILE A 263 -12.66 -10.55 45.72
CA ILE A 263 -13.17 -11.92 45.48
C ILE A 263 -12.53 -12.93 46.45
N LEU A 264 -11.23 -12.79 46.68
CA LEU A 264 -10.45 -13.68 47.53
C LEU A 264 -10.61 -13.39 49.03
N SER A 265 -11.29 -12.32 49.43
CA SER A 265 -11.48 -11.95 50.85
C SER A 265 -12.34 -12.96 51.63
N SER A 266 -13.04 -13.86 50.95
CA SER A 266 -13.80 -14.93 51.61
C SER A 266 -12.88 -15.96 52.29
N ALA A 267 -13.18 -16.31 53.54
CA ALA A 267 -12.39 -17.27 54.33
C ALA A 267 -12.10 -18.61 53.60
N PRO A 268 -13.03 -19.20 52.83
CA PRO A 268 -12.75 -20.42 52.07
C PRO A 268 -11.74 -20.23 50.92
N ALA A 269 -11.79 -19.08 50.22
CA ALA A 269 -10.90 -18.82 49.10
C ALA A 269 -9.43 -18.63 49.54
N MET A 270 -9.23 -17.95 50.68
CA MET A 270 -7.90 -17.82 51.31
C MET A 270 -7.31 -19.17 51.69
N GLN A 271 -8.14 -20.09 52.20
CA GLN A 271 -7.69 -21.40 52.63
C GLN A 271 -7.27 -22.30 51.45
N ILE A 272 -8.02 -22.25 50.34
CA ILE A 272 -7.64 -22.94 49.09
C ILE A 272 -6.30 -22.40 48.57
N ARG A 273 -6.11 -21.08 48.55
CA ARG A 273 -4.87 -20.45 48.05
C ARG A 273 -3.67 -20.72 48.95
N TYR A 274 -3.86 -20.81 50.27
CA TYR A 274 -2.83 -21.27 51.21
C TYR A 274 -2.38 -22.70 50.90
N LEU A 275 -3.33 -23.60 50.60
CA LEU A 275 -3.03 -24.98 50.19
C LEU A 275 -2.32 -25.04 48.82
N GLU A 276 -2.75 -24.24 47.84
CA GLU A 276 -2.07 -24.13 46.54
C GLU A 276 -0.64 -23.59 46.68
N ALA A 277 -0.43 -22.56 47.51
CA ALA A 277 0.89 -22.00 47.79
C ALA A 277 1.79 -23.02 48.49
N MET A 278 1.26 -23.77 49.45
CA MET A 278 1.94 -24.91 50.07
C MET A 278 2.33 -25.98 49.04
N GLN A 279 1.43 -26.31 48.11
CA GLN A 279 1.68 -27.30 47.06
C GLN A 279 2.74 -26.81 46.04
N ALA A 280 2.73 -25.52 45.70
CA ALA A 280 3.73 -24.89 44.84
C ALA A 280 5.12 -24.86 45.52
N MET A 281 5.19 -24.53 46.81
CA MET A 281 6.43 -24.57 47.59
C MET A 281 6.97 -26.01 47.72
N ALA A 282 6.08 -26.99 47.94
CA ALA A 282 6.44 -28.41 48.00
C ALA A 282 6.97 -28.98 46.67
N LYS A 283 6.68 -28.33 45.53
CA LYS A 283 7.25 -28.68 44.21
C LYS A 283 8.67 -28.16 43.97
N SER A 284 9.14 -27.17 44.75
CA SER A 284 10.51 -26.66 44.65
C SER A 284 11.48 -27.55 45.45
N ALA A 285 12.55 -28.04 44.81
CA ALA A 285 13.39 -29.12 45.33
C ALA A 285 14.24 -28.81 46.59
N ASN A 286 14.16 -27.59 47.17
CA ASN A 286 15.02 -27.15 48.28
C ASN A 286 14.31 -26.33 49.39
N SER A 287 12.97 -26.40 49.53
CA SER A 287 12.29 -25.66 50.61
C SER A 287 12.13 -26.50 51.89
N LYS A 288 12.69 -26.04 53.02
CA LYS A 288 12.35 -26.56 54.36
C LYS A 288 11.06 -25.89 54.82
N VAL A 289 9.92 -26.54 54.63
CA VAL A 289 8.62 -26.05 55.08
C VAL A 289 8.49 -26.32 56.59
N ILE A 290 8.63 -25.27 57.40
CA ILE A 290 8.33 -25.33 58.84
C ILE A 290 6.84 -25.04 59.00
N PHE A 291 6.08 -26.06 59.39
CA PHE A 291 4.67 -25.90 59.73
C PHE A 291 4.56 -25.19 61.09
N LEU A 292 4.27 -23.88 61.07
CA LEU A 292 3.70 -23.24 62.25
C LEU A 292 2.19 -23.52 62.23
N PRO A 293 1.64 -24.34 63.14
CA PRO A 293 0.20 -24.44 63.26
C PRO A 293 -0.35 -23.05 63.56
N ALA A 294 -1.35 -22.62 62.80
CA ALA A 294 -2.10 -21.41 63.10
C ALA A 294 -2.64 -21.55 64.52
N GLN A 295 -1.99 -20.85 65.46
CA GLN A 295 -2.43 -20.81 66.85
C GLN A 295 -3.70 -19.96 66.89
N ASN A 296 -4.84 -20.60 66.73
CA ASN A 296 -6.16 -20.02 67.05
C ASN A 296 -6.34 -19.75 68.56
N GLN A 297 -5.28 -19.64 69.37
CA GLN A 297 -5.40 -19.45 70.83
C GLN A 297 -4.37 -18.53 71.50
N THR A 298 -3.43 -17.89 70.79
CA THR A 298 -2.40 -17.05 71.45
C THR A 298 -2.41 -15.58 71.06
N VAL A 299 -3.07 -15.20 69.97
CA VAL A 299 -3.22 -13.76 69.63
C VAL A 299 -4.15 -13.07 70.62
N GLN A 300 -5.17 -13.78 71.12
CA GLN A 300 -6.11 -13.21 72.11
C GLN A 300 -5.46 -13.04 73.50
N SER A 301 -4.55 -13.92 73.90
CA SER A 301 -3.83 -13.81 75.17
C SER A 301 -2.72 -12.75 75.14
N GLN A 302 -2.04 -12.58 74.00
CA GLN A 302 -1.07 -11.50 73.84
C GLN A 302 -1.74 -10.13 73.64
N LEU A 303 -2.91 -10.06 73.00
CA LEU A 303 -3.67 -8.82 72.88
C LEU A 303 -4.34 -8.43 74.22
N ALA A 304 -4.81 -9.39 75.02
CA ALA A 304 -5.34 -9.12 76.37
C ALA A 304 -4.23 -8.76 77.39
N MET A 305 -3.01 -9.28 77.21
CA MET A 305 -1.84 -8.86 78.01
C MET A 305 -1.27 -7.51 77.56
N ALA A 306 -1.37 -7.15 76.27
CA ALA A 306 -0.98 -5.82 75.78
C ALA A 306 -1.98 -4.73 76.20
N ASP A 307 -3.28 -5.04 76.27
CA ASP A 307 -4.33 -4.10 76.70
C ASP A 307 -4.28 -3.84 78.23
N SER A 308 -3.77 -4.81 79.01
CA SER A 308 -3.55 -4.64 80.46
C SER A 308 -2.19 -4.04 80.83
N ALA A 309 -1.22 -4.00 79.91
CA ALA A 309 0.09 -3.37 80.08
C ALA A 309 0.15 -1.92 79.57
N GLY A 310 -0.94 -1.37 79.02
CA GLY A 310 -1.06 0.07 78.74
C GLY A 310 -0.22 0.60 77.57
N GLU A 311 0.30 -0.27 76.70
CA GLU A 311 1.06 0.14 75.51
C GLU A 311 0.19 0.01 74.25
N GLY A 312 -0.73 0.96 74.07
CA GLY A 312 -1.41 1.18 72.79
C GLY A 312 -0.46 1.78 71.74
N PRO A 313 -0.74 1.61 70.43
CA PRO A 313 0.14 2.07 69.37
C PRO A 313 0.30 3.60 69.43
N SER A 314 1.56 4.04 69.47
CA SER A 314 1.96 5.44 69.45
C SER A 314 1.37 6.16 68.24
N SER A 315 0.57 7.19 68.52
CA SER A 315 0.22 8.20 67.54
C SER A 315 1.47 9.00 67.18
N TYR A 316 2.08 8.71 66.04
CA TYR A 316 2.93 9.69 65.36
C TYR A 316 1.99 10.70 64.66
N GLY A 317 1.48 11.65 65.44
CA GLY A 317 0.73 12.81 64.98
C GLY A 317 1.39 14.07 65.51
N GLY A 318 2.02 14.83 64.61
CA GLY A 318 2.91 15.95 64.93
C GLY A 318 2.30 17.00 65.85
N GLY A 319 3.07 17.40 66.86
CA GLY A 319 2.84 18.62 67.61
C GLY A 319 3.09 19.84 66.73
N ALA A 320 2.05 20.40 66.14
CA ALA A 320 2.04 21.77 65.65
C ALA A 320 1.56 22.68 66.78
N ARG A 321 2.50 23.40 67.39
CA ARG A 321 2.20 24.53 68.27
C ARG A 321 1.37 25.56 67.50
N LYS A 322 0.29 25.98 68.14
CA LYS A 322 -0.63 27.01 67.65
C LYS A 322 -0.02 28.39 67.96
N ASP A 323 0.69 28.98 67.00
CA ASP A 323 1.00 30.41 67.01
C ASP A 323 -0.18 31.17 66.37
N PRO A 324 -0.81 32.14 67.07
CA PRO A 324 -2.01 32.81 66.57
C PRO A 324 -1.68 34.15 65.89
N ASN A 325 -0.75 34.18 64.93
CA ASN A 325 -0.47 35.42 64.18
C ASN A 325 0.33 35.20 62.88
N VAL A 326 -0.26 34.61 61.85
CA VAL A 326 0.11 34.92 60.46
C VAL A 326 -1.15 34.87 59.60
N GLN A 327 -1.54 36.05 59.13
CA GLN A 327 -2.74 36.33 58.38
C GLN A 327 -2.40 36.32 56.88
N GLU A 328 -3.33 35.75 56.10
CA GLU A 328 -3.68 36.06 54.70
C GLU A 328 -2.60 36.62 53.76
N GLU A 329 -2.10 35.79 52.84
CA GLU A 329 -1.92 36.20 51.44
C GLU A 329 -1.72 34.97 50.54
N TYR A 330 -2.28 34.99 49.33
CA TYR A 330 -2.20 33.97 48.26
C TYR A 330 -3.16 32.76 48.33
N ALA A 331 -4.44 33.00 48.04
CA ALA A 331 -5.23 32.12 47.15
C ALA A 331 -6.57 32.79 46.75
N GLN A 332 -6.51 33.82 45.90
CA GLN A 332 -7.67 34.19 45.08
C GLN A 332 -7.56 33.47 43.73
N GLY A 333 -8.59 32.71 43.33
CA GLY A 333 -8.60 32.04 42.03
C GLY A 333 -9.78 31.11 41.71
N ILE A 334 -10.89 31.71 41.25
CA ILE A 334 -11.88 31.20 40.26
C ILE A 334 -12.89 30.11 40.70
N PRO A 335 -14.14 30.50 41.05
CA PRO A 335 -15.27 29.58 41.22
C PRO A 335 -15.97 29.32 39.88
N GLY A 336 -15.35 28.50 39.03
CA GLY A 336 -15.93 28.13 37.71
C GLY A 336 -15.85 26.63 37.39
N PHE A 337 -14.99 25.89 38.07
CA PHE A 337 -14.69 24.51 37.70
C PHE A 337 -15.69 23.49 38.27
N GLN A 338 -16.24 23.76 39.47
CA GLN A 338 -17.19 22.86 40.12
C GLN A 338 -18.54 22.75 39.38
N SER A 339 -18.94 23.80 38.64
CA SER A 339 -20.23 23.82 37.93
C SER A 339 -20.22 23.03 36.62
N ALA A 340 -19.05 22.76 36.03
CA ALA A 340 -18.93 22.02 34.78
C ALA A 340 -18.92 20.49 34.96
N ILE A 341 -18.67 20.00 36.17
CA ILE A 341 -18.67 18.57 36.48
C ILE A 341 -20.10 18.07 36.72
N ASN A 342 -20.96 18.89 37.33
CA ASN A 342 -22.34 18.49 37.62
C ASN A 342 -23.27 18.57 36.40
N SER A 343 -22.96 19.37 35.38
CA SER A 343 -23.81 19.48 34.18
C SER A 343 -23.65 18.31 33.20
N ARG A 344 -22.51 17.60 33.20
CA ARG A 344 -22.26 16.47 32.29
C ARG A 344 -22.83 15.13 32.74
N VAL A 345 -23.32 15.04 33.98
CA VAL A 345 -23.89 13.79 34.53
C VAL A 345 -25.39 13.67 34.25
N ILE A 346 -26.07 14.77 33.91
CA ILE A 346 -27.53 14.78 33.68
C ILE A 346 -27.91 14.51 32.21
N GLU A 347 -26.96 14.52 31.26
CA GLU A 347 -27.24 14.20 29.85
C GLU A 347 -27.17 12.70 29.50
N ASN A 348 -26.89 11.81 30.45
CA ASN A 348 -26.93 10.36 30.24
C ASN A 348 -27.63 9.64 31.40
N MET A 349 -28.89 9.98 31.63
CA MET A 349 -29.90 9.07 32.20
C MET A 349 -31.14 9.08 31.32
#